data_AF-A0A927GUB8-F1
#
_entry.id   AF-A0A927GUB8-F1
#
_cell.length_a   1.000
_cell.length_b   1.000
_cell.length_c   1.000
_cell.angle_alpha   90.00
_cell.angle_beta   90.00
_cell.angle_gamma   90.00
#
_symmetry.space_group_name_H-M   'P 1'
#
loop_
_entity.id
_entity.type
_entity.pdbx_description
1 polymer ?
#
loop_
_entity_poly.entity_id
_entity_poly.type
_entity_poly.pdbx_seq_one_letter_code
_entity_poly.pdbx_strand_id
1 'polypeptide(L)'
;MKPRLLVLGGGIIGLACAYAAQRRGWSVTLVEPGELGGQASGAAAGMLAPFTENPDQPDDFFRLCQDSLQRYPAWLEELERATGIEVQYRRTGSLSLALHEADLLHLRARWRWQTAWGARAELLDGAQLRRLEPQLGAAAIAALYSPAESHVYAPLLVQALELACRGAGVRLIAQAGAISGPEPGYGHERIGLSGGETLTADKVLVCAGAWTTDYAAALGLRLPVHPIRGQICAYRMTPGTIRHMLFSSQAYWVEKANGTLVCGASEDVAGYDTRVTARGIDRLVRVTPRLLPQLEGAEPAHRWAGLRPATVDGRPLLGPVPGRPRVLVAAGHYRNGILLAPATAEAIAELLEEREPALPLADFAPGRFARGASSFTHGASSAQAPSGGAPSGEVSSAHASSGDASSGRHGV
;
A
#
# COMPACT_ATOMS: atom_id res chain seq x y z
N MET A 1 2.54 -35.17 9.43
CA MET A 1 2.93 -34.39 8.23
C MET A 1 2.79 -32.91 8.57
N LYS A 2 3.69 -32.03 8.12
CA LYS A 2 3.54 -30.59 8.36
C LYS A 2 2.32 -30.06 7.57
N PRO A 3 1.47 -29.19 8.14
CA PRO A 3 0.36 -28.60 7.41
C PRO A 3 0.91 -27.68 6.29
N ARG A 4 0.23 -27.66 5.15
CA ARG A 4 0.67 -26.98 3.93
C ARG A 4 0.02 -25.61 3.82
N LEU A 5 0.85 -24.58 3.63
CA LEU A 5 0.42 -23.22 3.35
C LEU A 5 0.85 -22.83 1.94
N LEU A 6 -0.08 -22.27 1.17
CA LEU A 6 0.22 -21.65 -0.11
C LEU A 6 0.06 -20.13 -0.01
N VAL A 7 1.12 -19.38 -0.27
CA VAL A 7 1.13 -17.91 -0.24
C VAL A 7 1.11 -17.38 -1.67
N LEU A 8 0.17 -16.50 -1.98
CA LEU A 8 0.02 -15.89 -3.30
C LEU A 8 0.51 -14.45 -3.27
N GLY A 9 1.64 -14.18 -3.92
CA GLY A 9 2.30 -12.88 -3.96
C GLY A 9 3.63 -12.89 -3.21
N GLY A 10 4.70 -12.55 -3.94
CA GLY A 10 6.09 -12.51 -3.48
C GLY A 10 6.60 -11.12 -3.14
N GLY A 11 5.71 -10.19 -2.79
CA GLY A 11 6.09 -8.92 -2.17
C GLY A 11 6.54 -9.11 -0.72
N ILE A 12 6.91 -8.00 -0.07
CA ILE A 12 7.44 -8.03 1.30
C ILE A 12 6.50 -8.70 2.31
N ILE A 13 5.18 -8.48 2.18
CA ILE A 13 4.17 -9.08 3.08
C ILE A 13 4.13 -10.60 2.89
N GLY A 14 4.09 -11.07 1.65
CA GLY A 14 4.06 -12.49 1.34
C GLY A 14 5.32 -13.21 1.80
N LEU A 15 6.50 -12.64 1.51
CA LEU A 15 7.79 -13.20 1.96
C LEU A 15 7.90 -13.21 3.48
N ALA A 16 7.51 -12.14 4.17
CA ALA A 16 7.55 -12.08 5.63
C ALA A 16 6.61 -13.11 6.28
N CYS A 17 5.38 -13.24 5.79
CA CYS A 17 4.43 -14.24 6.26
C CYS A 17 4.89 -15.67 5.97
N ALA A 18 5.44 -15.92 4.77
CA ALA A 18 5.96 -17.24 4.38
C ALA A 18 7.12 -17.67 5.28
N TYR A 19 8.08 -16.76 5.54
CA TYR A 19 9.20 -17.03 6.43
C TYR A 19 8.74 -17.33 7.87
N ALA A 20 7.84 -16.51 8.41
CA ALA A 20 7.28 -16.72 9.74
C ALA A 20 6.54 -18.07 9.84
N ALA A 21 5.64 -18.37 8.91
CA ALA A 21 4.87 -19.62 8.91
C ALA A 21 5.78 -20.86 8.80
N GLN A 22 6.80 -20.82 7.93
CA GLN A 22 7.75 -21.92 7.76
C GLN A 22 8.51 -22.23 9.06
N ARG A 23 8.94 -21.18 9.79
CA ARG A 23 9.59 -21.32 11.10
C ARG A 23 8.66 -21.88 12.17
N ARG A 24 7.35 -21.66 12.03
CA ARG A 24 6.30 -22.22 12.91
C ARG A 24 5.77 -23.58 12.46
N GLY A 25 6.54 -24.32 11.66
CA GLY A 25 6.25 -25.72 11.36
C GLY A 25 5.31 -25.95 10.18
N TRP A 26 4.92 -24.91 9.44
CA TRP A 26 4.22 -25.08 8.17
C TRP A 26 5.18 -25.53 7.06
N SER A 27 4.63 -26.25 6.07
CA SER A 27 5.29 -26.50 4.80
C SER A 27 4.80 -25.46 3.80
N VAL A 28 5.63 -24.46 3.50
CA VAL A 28 5.21 -23.28 2.74
C VAL A 28 5.66 -23.35 1.28
N THR A 29 4.72 -23.10 0.38
CA THR A 29 5.01 -22.73 -1.01
C THR A 29 4.53 -21.30 -1.24
N LEU A 30 5.38 -20.45 -1.82
CA LEU A 30 5.01 -19.11 -2.24
C LEU A 30 5.05 -19.04 -3.76
N VAL A 31 4.01 -18.44 -4.35
CA VAL A 31 3.88 -18.27 -5.80
C VAL A 31 3.79 -16.79 -6.12
N GLU A 32 4.65 -16.33 -7.02
CA GLU A 32 4.68 -14.96 -7.52
C GLU A 32 4.57 -14.98 -9.05
N PRO A 33 3.57 -14.30 -9.65
CA PRO A 33 3.43 -14.21 -11.10
C PRO A 33 4.66 -13.66 -11.82
N GLY A 34 5.33 -12.66 -11.24
CA GLY A 34 6.51 -12.00 -11.79
C GLY A 34 7.78 -12.24 -10.97
N GLU A 35 8.57 -11.18 -10.77
CA GLU A 35 9.76 -11.24 -9.91
C GLU A 35 9.40 -10.98 -8.44
N LEU A 36 10.10 -11.65 -7.52
CA LEU A 36 9.94 -11.42 -6.09
C LEU A 36 10.28 -9.97 -5.75
N GLY A 37 9.36 -9.30 -5.04
CA GLY A 37 9.44 -7.88 -4.73
C GLY A 37 9.43 -6.92 -5.92
N GLY A 38 9.17 -7.38 -7.15
CA GLY A 38 9.26 -6.59 -8.38
C GLY A 38 8.21 -5.48 -8.55
N GLN A 39 7.31 -5.31 -7.59
CA GLN A 39 6.23 -4.31 -7.60
C GLN A 39 6.45 -3.25 -6.51
N ALA A 40 5.43 -2.94 -5.70
CA ALA A 40 5.49 -1.90 -4.67
C ALA A 40 6.65 -2.06 -3.67
N SER A 41 7.02 -3.31 -3.33
CA SER A 41 8.06 -3.58 -2.33
C SER A 41 9.45 -3.12 -2.78
N GLY A 42 9.88 -3.49 -3.99
CA GLY A 42 11.15 -3.04 -4.56
C GLY A 42 11.15 -1.55 -4.91
N ALA A 43 9.98 -0.99 -5.21
CA ALA A 43 9.83 0.44 -5.49
C ALA A 43 9.80 1.33 -4.23
N ALA A 44 9.65 0.78 -3.02
CA ALA A 44 9.41 1.58 -1.82
C ALA A 44 10.66 2.34 -1.33
N ALA A 45 10.45 3.54 -0.77
CA ALA A 45 11.51 4.30 -0.12
C ALA A 45 11.96 3.72 1.23
N GLY A 46 11.23 2.75 1.80
CA GLY A 46 11.63 2.01 3.01
C GLY A 46 11.54 2.80 4.31
N MET A 47 10.67 3.81 4.39
CA MET A 47 10.46 4.61 5.61
C MET A 47 9.69 3.81 6.66
N LEU A 48 10.07 3.96 7.93
CA LEU A 48 9.47 3.35 9.11
C LEU A 48 9.04 4.48 10.05
N ALA A 49 7.96 5.16 9.67
CA ALA A 49 7.63 6.49 10.17
C ALA A 49 6.14 6.63 10.61
N PRO A 50 5.67 5.82 11.59
CA PRO A 50 4.26 5.83 12.01
C PRO A 50 3.78 7.17 12.58
N PHE A 51 4.63 7.94 13.27
CA PHE A 51 4.28 9.25 13.81
C PHE A 51 4.23 10.31 12.71
N THR A 52 5.13 10.24 11.73
CA THR A 52 5.17 11.16 10.60
C THR A 52 4.03 10.95 9.63
N GLU A 53 3.71 9.70 9.35
CA GLU A 53 2.65 9.34 8.42
C GLU A 53 1.24 9.36 9.02
N ASN A 54 1.12 9.57 10.33
CA ASN A 54 -0.16 9.82 11.00
C ASN A 54 -0.36 11.32 11.27
N PRO A 55 -1.21 12.02 10.49
CA PRO A 55 -1.52 13.42 10.76
C PRO A 55 -2.47 13.59 11.96
N ASP A 56 -3.25 12.55 12.28
CA ASP A 56 -4.37 12.59 13.21
C ASP A 56 -4.06 11.91 14.54
N GLN A 57 -5.08 11.78 15.40
CA GLN A 57 -4.98 11.10 16.69
C GLN A 57 -4.66 9.59 16.53
N PRO A 58 -4.11 8.93 17.57
CA PRO A 58 -3.76 7.52 17.48
C PRO A 58 -5.01 6.63 17.45
N ASP A 59 -5.24 5.97 16.31
CA ASP A 59 -6.27 4.95 16.12
C ASP A 59 -5.65 3.53 16.12
N ASP A 60 -6.46 2.52 15.85
CA ASP A 60 -5.99 1.12 15.81
C ASP A 60 -4.96 0.88 14.69
N PHE A 61 -5.06 1.61 13.57
CA PHE A 61 -4.08 1.53 12.50
C PHE A 61 -2.72 2.10 12.94
N PHE A 62 -2.71 3.23 13.63
CA PHE A 62 -1.50 3.79 14.23
C PHE A 62 -0.88 2.82 15.24
N ARG A 63 -1.68 2.19 16.12
CA ARG A 63 -1.20 1.19 17.09
C ARG A 63 -0.52 0.01 16.39
N LEU A 64 -1.11 -0.51 15.31
CA LEU A 64 -0.51 -1.56 14.50
C LEU A 64 0.83 -1.12 13.87
N CYS A 65 0.88 0.10 13.33
CA CYS A 65 2.10 0.65 12.77
C CYS A 65 3.20 0.85 13.83
N GLN A 66 2.84 1.30 15.04
CA GLN A 66 3.76 1.50 16.15
C GLN A 66 4.31 0.16 16.69
N ASP A 67 3.45 -0.84 16.89
CA ASP A 67 3.87 -2.19 17.30
C ASP A 67 4.84 -2.77 16.27
N SER A 68 4.54 -2.64 14.98
CA SER A 68 5.43 -3.11 13.93
C SER A 68 6.80 -2.40 13.95
N LEU A 69 6.83 -1.08 14.16
CA LEU A 69 8.09 -0.32 14.35
C LEU A 69 8.90 -0.85 15.54
N GLN A 70 8.25 -1.21 16.65
CA GLN A 70 8.92 -1.74 17.84
C GLN A 70 9.53 -3.13 17.60
N ARG A 71 8.94 -3.93 16.71
CA ARG A 71 9.45 -5.27 16.33
C ARG A 71 10.66 -5.22 15.40
N TYR A 72 10.82 -4.13 14.66
CA TYR A 72 11.82 -4.03 13.59
C TYR A 72 13.25 -4.40 14.00
N PRO A 73 13.82 -3.91 15.12
CA PRO A 73 15.19 -4.23 15.49
C PRO A 73 15.44 -5.74 15.64
N ALA A 74 14.61 -6.42 16.44
CA ALA A 74 14.74 -7.86 16.67
C ALA A 74 14.48 -8.68 15.38
N TRP A 75 13.51 -8.24 14.57
CA TRP A 75 13.20 -8.89 13.29
C TRP A 75 14.36 -8.78 12.30
N LEU A 76 15.02 -7.63 12.23
CA LEU A 76 16.18 -7.44 11.36
C LEU A 76 17.41 -8.19 11.86
N GLU A 77 17.67 -8.22 13.16
CA GLU A 77 18.76 -9.03 13.71
C GLU A 77 18.58 -10.52 13.37
N GLU A 78 17.34 -11.01 13.40
CA GLU A 78 17.04 -12.39 12.99
C GLU A 78 17.31 -12.62 11.51
N LEU A 79 16.83 -11.72 10.64
CA LEU A 79 17.05 -11.82 9.20
C LEU A 79 18.53 -11.72 8.84
N GLU A 80 19.27 -10.80 9.46
CA GLU A 80 20.70 -10.65 9.24
C GLU A 80 21.45 -11.90 9.71
N ARG A 81 21.12 -12.47 10.87
CA ARG A 81 21.69 -13.75 11.33
C ARG A 81 21.41 -14.90 10.36
N ALA A 82 20.24 -14.93 9.74
CA ALA A 82 19.86 -15.99 8.80
C ALA A 82 20.48 -15.83 7.40
N THR A 83 20.92 -14.63 7.01
CA THR A 83 21.23 -14.30 5.61
C THR A 83 22.58 -13.62 5.40
N GLY A 84 23.14 -12.98 6.43
CA GLY A 84 24.31 -12.12 6.35
C GLY A 84 24.06 -10.76 5.66
N ILE A 85 22.81 -10.40 5.35
CA ILE A 85 22.47 -9.17 4.62
C ILE A 85 22.11 -8.04 5.60
N GLU A 86 22.93 -6.99 5.66
CA GLU A 86 22.58 -5.72 6.32
C GLU A 86 21.63 -4.90 5.43
N VAL A 87 20.39 -4.68 5.88
CA VAL A 87 19.35 -3.99 5.09
C VAL A 87 19.39 -2.47 5.17
N GLN A 88 20.53 -1.91 5.62
CA GLN A 88 20.72 -0.49 5.89
C GLN A 88 19.66 0.09 6.83
N TYR A 89 19.42 -0.58 7.96
CA TYR A 89 18.56 -0.02 9.01
C TYR A 89 19.24 1.18 9.65
N ARG A 90 18.62 2.35 9.50
CA ARG A 90 19.15 3.63 9.98
C ARG A 90 18.11 4.33 10.83
N ARG A 91 18.46 4.58 12.09
CA ARG A 91 17.63 5.25 13.10
C ARG A 91 17.89 6.75 13.07
N THR A 92 17.61 7.35 11.92
CA THR A 92 17.87 8.76 11.66
C THR A 92 16.81 9.66 12.26
N GLY A 93 15.65 9.13 12.66
CA GLY A 93 14.48 9.95 12.95
C GLY A 93 13.95 10.66 11.69
N SER A 94 12.93 11.49 11.90
CA SER A 94 12.32 12.26 10.81
C SER A 94 12.05 13.70 11.20
N LEU A 95 12.01 14.57 10.20
CA LEU A 95 11.67 15.97 10.30
C LEU A 95 10.46 16.26 9.42
N SER A 96 9.30 16.50 10.03
CA SER A 96 8.13 17.06 9.35
C SER A 96 8.29 18.57 9.23
N LEU A 97 8.71 19.05 8.06
CA LEU A 97 9.05 20.43 7.78
C LEU A 97 7.81 21.30 7.58
N ALA A 98 7.82 22.49 8.18
CA ALA A 98 6.91 23.59 7.87
C ALA A 98 7.59 24.53 6.86
N LEU A 99 6.91 24.82 5.76
CA LEU A 99 7.35 25.77 4.74
C LEU A 99 6.66 27.13 4.87
N HIS A 100 5.50 27.15 5.53
CA HIS A 100 4.73 28.37 5.81
C HIS A 100 4.25 28.37 7.27
N GLU A 101 3.95 29.56 7.81
CA GLU A 101 3.45 29.69 9.20
C GLU A 101 2.15 28.90 9.45
N ALA A 102 1.30 28.75 8.42
CA ALA A 102 0.09 27.95 8.50
C ALA A 102 0.35 26.46 8.79
N ASP A 103 1.51 25.93 8.39
CA ASP A 103 1.90 24.54 8.65
C ASP A 103 2.13 24.30 10.15
N LEU A 104 2.54 25.35 10.89
CA LEU A 104 2.83 25.25 12.33
C LEU A 104 1.62 24.84 13.16
N LEU A 105 0.40 25.19 12.73
CA LEU A 105 -0.82 24.78 13.44
C LEU A 105 -0.96 23.26 13.42
N HIS A 106 -0.77 22.65 12.25
CA HIS A 106 -0.82 21.19 12.07
C HIS A 106 0.32 20.50 12.84
N LEU A 107 1.55 21.04 12.76
CA LEU A 107 2.68 20.49 13.52
C LEU A 107 2.45 20.56 15.04
N ARG A 108 1.87 21.65 15.56
CA ARG A 108 1.52 21.78 16.98
C ARG A 108 0.44 20.79 17.42
N ALA A 109 -0.58 20.57 16.59
CA ALA A 109 -1.61 19.57 16.88
C ALA A 109 -0.99 18.16 16.94
N ARG A 110 -0.11 17.82 15.99
CA ARG A 110 0.63 16.55 15.97
C ARG A 110 1.54 16.40 17.17
N TRP A 111 2.34 17.41 17.48
CA TRP A 111 3.21 17.43 18.65
C TRP A 111 2.45 17.17 19.95
N ARG A 112 1.28 17.80 20.15
CA ARG A 112 0.47 17.63 21.37
C ARG A 112 0.03 16.19 21.59
N TRP A 113 -0.57 15.56 20.58
CA TRP A 113 -1.03 14.17 20.75
C TRP A 113 0.13 13.20 20.82
N GLN A 114 1.21 13.41 20.06
CA GLN A 114 2.40 12.56 20.10
C GLN A 114 3.06 12.62 21.49
N THR A 115 3.14 13.81 22.09
CA THR A 115 3.63 13.99 23.46
C THR A 115 2.71 13.32 24.47
N ALA A 116 1.39 13.48 24.33
CA ALA A 116 0.41 12.81 25.20
C ALA A 116 0.46 11.28 25.08
N TRP A 117 0.81 10.75 23.91
CA TRP A 117 1.06 9.33 23.67
C TRP A 117 2.40 8.84 24.27
N GLY A 118 3.27 9.74 24.71
CA GLY A 118 4.59 9.42 25.27
C GLY A 118 5.72 9.38 24.24
N ALA A 119 5.51 9.89 23.03
CA ALA A 119 6.59 10.05 22.05
C ALA A 119 7.54 11.19 22.46
N ARG A 120 8.83 11.04 22.17
CA ARG A 120 9.85 12.08 22.37
C ARG A 120 9.87 13.09 21.22
N ALA A 121 8.70 13.58 20.81
CA ALA A 121 8.57 14.49 19.69
C ALA A 121 8.96 15.93 20.11
N GLU A 122 9.72 16.62 19.27
CA GLU A 122 10.19 17.98 19.55
C GLU A 122 9.79 18.94 18.43
N LEU A 123 9.18 20.07 18.78
CA LEU A 123 8.93 21.14 17.82
C LEU A 123 10.17 22.05 17.77
N LEU A 124 10.82 22.09 16.60
CA LEU A 124 12.04 22.83 16.35
C LEU A 124 11.74 24.13 15.60
N ASP A 125 12.32 25.24 16.05
CA ASP A 125 12.41 26.45 15.26
C ASP A 125 13.45 26.33 14.13
N GLY A 126 13.50 27.31 13.23
CA GLY A 126 14.43 27.29 12.10
C GLY A 126 15.91 27.26 12.49
N ALA A 127 16.29 27.81 13.66
CA ALA A 127 17.68 27.80 14.11
C ALA A 127 18.06 26.43 14.69
N GLN A 128 17.19 25.80 15.48
CA GLN A 128 17.32 24.43 15.96
C GLN A 128 17.37 23.44 14.79
N LEU A 129 16.45 23.60 13.82
CA LEU A 129 16.39 22.80 12.61
C LEU A 129 17.71 22.82 11.83
N ARG A 130 18.29 24.00 11.57
CA ARG A 130 19.57 24.12 10.84
C ARG A 130 20.77 23.59 11.63
N ARG A 131 20.74 23.59 12.97
CA ARG A 131 21.78 22.91 13.74
C ARG A 131 21.72 21.39 13.56
N LEU A 132 20.51 20.86 13.51
CA LEU A 132 20.27 19.43 13.36
C LEU A 132 20.52 18.95 11.92
N GLU A 133 20.07 19.73 10.93
CA GLU A 133 20.19 19.46 9.50
C GLU A 133 20.84 20.66 8.76
N PRO A 134 22.18 20.79 8.78
CA PRO A 134 22.89 21.97 8.25
C PRO A 134 22.79 22.15 6.74
N GLN A 135 22.51 21.08 6.00
CA GLN A 135 22.39 21.09 4.54
C GLN A 135 20.98 21.47 4.06
N LEU A 136 20.07 21.79 4.99
CA LEU A 136 18.71 22.22 4.68
C LEU A 136 18.67 23.72 4.35
N GLY A 137 18.00 24.06 3.25
CA GLY A 137 17.78 25.44 2.83
C GLY A 137 16.87 26.23 3.78
N ALA A 138 16.88 27.55 3.64
CA ALA A 138 16.14 28.47 4.51
C ALA A 138 14.61 28.44 4.30
N ALA A 139 14.10 27.72 3.30
CA ALA A 139 12.66 27.62 3.03
C ALA A 139 11.89 26.87 4.12
N ALA A 140 12.54 25.97 4.85
CA ALA A 140 11.94 25.32 6.02
C ALA A 140 12.10 26.21 7.26
N ILE A 141 10.98 26.68 7.80
CA ILE A 141 10.97 27.65 8.91
C ILE A 141 10.91 26.99 10.29
N ALA A 142 10.45 25.74 10.35
CA ALA A 142 10.35 24.93 11.57
C ALA A 142 10.20 23.44 11.18
N ALA A 143 10.29 22.55 12.16
CA ALA A 143 9.99 21.14 11.97
C ALA A 143 9.44 20.47 13.23
N LEU A 144 8.63 19.42 13.07
CA LEU A 144 8.38 18.45 14.13
C LEU A 144 9.36 17.28 13.96
N TYR A 145 10.24 17.10 14.95
CA TYR A 145 11.24 16.04 15.01
C TYR A 145 10.70 14.81 15.73
N SER A 146 10.78 13.65 15.07
CA SER A 146 10.41 12.34 15.65
C SER A 146 11.63 11.41 15.69
N PRO A 147 12.35 11.32 16.83
CA PRO A 147 13.61 10.56 16.93
C PRO A 147 13.45 9.03 16.86
N ALA A 148 12.26 8.51 17.12
CA ALA A 148 12.01 7.07 17.14
C ALA A 148 11.92 6.45 15.73
N GLU A 149 11.75 7.28 14.71
CA GLU A 149 11.52 6.82 13.34
C GLU A 149 12.83 6.43 12.65
N SER A 150 12.71 5.60 11.62
CA SER A 150 13.85 4.99 10.97
C SER A 150 13.55 4.68 9.51
N HIS A 151 14.54 4.20 8.78
CA HIS A 151 14.32 3.62 7.46
C HIS A 151 15.24 2.43 7.21
N VAL A 152 14.86 1.66 6.19
CA VAL A 152 15.65 0.58 5.60
C VAL A 152 15.85 0.85 4.12
N TYR A 153 16.70 0.07 3.46
CA TYR A 153 16.73 0.00 2.01
C TYR A 153 15.86 -1.18 1.54
N ALA A 154 14.65 -0.86 1.05
CA ALA A 154 13.61 -1.85 0.77
C ALA A 154 14.04 -2.99 -0.18
N PRO A 155 14.81 -2.75 -1.26
CA PRO A 155 15.32 -3.82 -2.11
C PRO A 155 16.18 -4.84 -1.35
N LEU A 156 17.08 -4.39 -0.46
CA LEU A 156 17.89 -5.30 0.36
C LEU A 156 17.03 -6.06 1.38
N LEU A 157 15.99 -5.44 1.93
CA LEU A 157 15.08 -6.13 2.85
C LEU A 157 14.29 -7.24 2.15
N VAL A 158 13.79 -6.99 0.92
CA VAL A 158 13.17 -8.03 0.09
C VAL A 158 14.17 -9.15 -0.19
N GLN A 159 15.39 -8.81 -0.60
CA GLN A 159 16.44 -9.80 -0.88
C GLN A 159 16.78 -10.65 0.36
N ALA A 160 16.91 -10.03 1.53
CA ALA A 160 17.12 -10.73 2.80
C ALA A 160 15.97 -11.69 3.08
N LEU A 161 14.71 -11.25 2.93
CA LEU A 161 13.56 -12.11 3.14
C LEU A 161 13.47 -13.27 2.15
N GLU A 162 13.80 -13.04 0.88
CA GLU A 162 13.90 -14.10 -0.12
C GLU A 162 14.94 -15.15 0.31
N LEU A 163 16.15 -14.71 0.66
CA LEU A 163 17.23 -15.62 1.07
C LEU A 163 16.87 -16.36 2.36
N ALA A 164 16.25 -15.68 3.31
CA ALA A 164 15.76 -16.27 4.56
C ALA A 164 14.68 -17.34 4.30
N CYS A 165 13.73 -17.06 3.40
CA CYS A 165 12.74 -18.04 2.95
C CYS A 165 13.41 -19.29 2.36
N ARG A 166 14.36 -19.13 1.44
CA ARG A 166 15.08 -20.26 0.83
C ARG A 166 15.86 -21.06 1.87
N GLY A 167 16.59 -20.37 2.76
CA GLY A 167 17.36 -21.00 3.85
C GLY A 167 16.48 -21.78 4.85
N ALA A 168 15.26 -21.32 5.09
CA ALA A 168 14.28 -22.01 5.93
C ALA A 168 13.52 -23.15 5.21
N GLY A 169 13.74 -23.33 3.90
CA GLY A 169 13.10 -24.38 3.10
C GLY A 169 11.72 -24.03 2.55
N VAL A 170 11.38 -22.75 2.41
CA VAL A 170 10.18 -22.32 1.67
C VAL A 170 10.39 -22.62 0.17
N ARG A 171 9.42 -23.27 -0.48
CA ARG A 171 9.42 -23.42 -1.95
C ARG A 171 8.98 -22.11 -2.58
N LEU A 172 9.90 -21.38 -3.20
CA LEU A 172 9.59 -20.14 -3.94
C LEU A 172 9.43 -20.43 -5.43
N ILE A 173 8.26 -20.12 -5.98
CA ILE A 173 7.94 -20.20 -7.41
C ILE A 173 7.75 -18.76 -7.92
N ALA A 174 8.84 -18.17 -8.42
CA ALA A 174 8.81 -16.88 -9.10
C ALA A 174 8.50 -17.07 -10.58
N GLN A 175 8.08 -15.99 -11.25
CA GLN A 175 7.75 -15.96 -12.68
C GLN A 175 6.69 -17.02 -13.05
N ALA A 176 5.76 -17.28 -12.13
CA ALA A 176 4.78 -18.36 -12.25
C ALA A 176 3.69 -18.06 -13.30
N GLY A 177 3.62 -16.83 -13.80
CA GLY A 177 2.56 -16.39 -14.71
C GLY A 177 1.21 -16.25 -14.00
N ALA A 178 0.13 -16.41 -14.77
CA ALA A 178 -1.22 -16.26 -14.24
C ALA A 178 -1.56 -17.36 -13.22
N ILE A 179 -2.26 -16.95 -12.16
CA ILE A 179 -2.70 -17.83 -11.06
C ILE A 179 -4.23 -17.84 -11.06
N SER A 180 -4.84 -19.02 -10.98
CA SER A 180 -6.29 -19.18 -10.80
C SER A 180 -6.64 -19.77 -9.44
N GLY A 181 -7.84 -19.48 -8.94
CA GLY A 181 -8.30 -19.86 -7.60
C GLY A 181 -8.05 -18.76 -6.55
N PRO A 182 -8.12 -19.04 -5.24
CA PRO A 182 -8.32 -20.35 -4.62
C PRO A 182 -9.71 -20.94 -4.83
N GLU A 183 -9.73 -22.19 -5.27
CA GLU A 183 -10.94 -23.00 -5.41
C GLU A 183 -11.04 -24.04 -4.29
N PRO A 184 -12.24 -24.26 -3.71
CA PRO A 184 -12.42 -25.26 -2.67
C PRO A 184 -12.25 -26.68 -3.24
N GLY A 185 -11.46 -27.49 -2.54
CA GLY A 185 -11.36 -28.93 -2.73
C GLY A 185 -11.86 -29.69 -1.49
N TYR A 186 -11.84 -31.03 -1.55
CA TYR A 186 -12.18 -31.87 -0.40
C TYR A 186 -11.11 -31.75 0.69
N GLY A 187 -11.34 -30.89 1.68
CA GLY A 187 -10.45 -30.68 2.83
C GLY A 187 -9.20 -29.84 2.56
N HIS A 188 -9.08 -29.24 1.37
CA HIS A 188 -7.94 -28.42 0.95
C HIS A 188 -8.40 -27.32 -0.02
N GLU A 189 -7.51 -26.39 -0.32
CA GLU A 189 -7.69 -25.38 -1.37
C GLU A 189 -6.82 -25.74 -2.59
N ARG A 190 -7.29 -25.38 -3.78
CA ARG A 190 -6.61 -25.60 -5.06
C ARG A 190 -6.24 -24.29 -5.72
N ILE A 191 -5.06 -24.23 -6.32
CA ILE A 191 -4.56 -23.10 -7.12
C ILE A 191 -4.01 -23.64 -8.43
N GLY A 192 -4.45 -23.07 -9.55
CA GLY A 192 -3.90 -23.38 -10.88
C GLY A 192 -2.80 -22.41 -11.28
N LEU A 193 -1.77 -22.92 -11.94
CA LEU A 193 -0.68 -22.13 -12.54
C LEU A 193 -0.79 -22.16 -14.07
N SER A 194 -0.24 -21.15 -14.76
CA SER A 194 -0.34 -21.04 -16.22
C SER A 194 0.31 -22.18 -17.01
N GLY A 195 1.18 -22.98 -16.38
CA GLY A 195 1.77 -24.19 -16.96
C GLY A 195 0.90 -25.46 -16.87
N GLY A 196 -0.33 -25.36 -16.34
CA GLY A 196 -1.21 -26.51 -16.10
C GLY A 196 -0.95 -27.26 -14.79
N GLU A 197 0.09 -26.88 -14.04
CA GLU A 197 0.32 -27.38 -12.68
C GLU A 197 -0.81 -26.92 -11.75
N THR A 198 -1.30 -27.83 -10.91
CA THR A 198 -2.25 -27.51 -9.83
C THR A 198 -1.57 -27.77 -8.49
N LEU A 199 -1.53 -26.73 -7.65
CA LEU A 199 -1.06 -26.81 -6.28
C LEU A 199 -2.24 -27.03 -5.33
N THR A 200 -1.99 -27.76 -4.24
CA THR A 200 -2.97 -27.96 -3.16
C THR A 200 -2.38 -27.60 -1.82
N ALA A 201 -3.18 -27.00 -0.93
CA ALA A 201 -2.75 -26.62 0.40
C ALA A 201 -3.88 -26.70 1.43
N ASP A 202 -3.52 -26.87 2.70
CA ASP A 202 -4.49 -26.94 3.79
C ASP A 202 -5.05 -25.55 4.11
N LYS A 203 -4.23 -24.51 3.90
CA LYS A 203 -4.60 -23.09 3.92
C LYS A 203 -3.94 -22.31 2.77
N VAL A 204 -4.58 -21.22 2.34
CA VAL A 204 -4.09 -20.26 1.35
C VAL A 204 -4.03 -18.88 1.98
N LEU A 205 -2.96 -18.13 1.72
CA LEU A 205 -2.81 -16.73 2.12
C LEU A 205 -2.66 -15.86 0.87
N VAL A 206 -3.58 -14.92 0.67
CA VAL A 206 -3.55 -13.97 -0.44
C VAL A 206 -2.80 -12.70 -0.02
N CYS A 207 -1.62 -12.50 -0.60
CA CYS A 207 -0.71 -11.37 -0.41
C CYS A 207 -0.46 -10.61 -1.74
N ALA A 208 -1.43 -10.60 -2.65
CA ALA A 208 -1.27 -10.17 -4.04
C ALA A 208 -1.21 -8.63 -4.24
N GLY A 209 -0.99 -7.85 -3.18
CA GLY A 209 -0.84 -6.39 -3.28
C GLY A 209 -2.00 -5.74 -4.03
N ALA A 210 -1.70 -4.96 -5.09
CA ALA A 210 -2.71 -4.25 -5.86
C ALA A 210 -3.62 -5.17 -6.68
N TRP A 211 -3.18 -6.41 -6.94
CA TRP A 211 -3.93 -7.45 -7.65
C TRP A 211 -4.80 -8.31 -6.72
N THR A 212 -4.92 -7.95 -5.44
CA THR A 212 -5.78 -8.68 -4.49
C THR A 212 -7.23 -8.72 -4.95
N THR A 213 -7.70 -7.69 -5.63
CA THR A 213 -9.07 -7.60 -6.18
C THR A 213 -9.35 -8.68 -7.23
N ASP A 214 -8.34 -9.18 -7.93
CA ASP A 214 -8.51 -10.22 -8.96
C ASP A 214 -8.98 -11.55 -8.34
N TYR A 215 -8.72 -11.74 -7.04
CA TYR A 215 -9.19 -12.89 -6.27
C TYR A 215 -10.61 -12.72 -5.71
N ALA A 216 -11.23 -11.54 -5.80
CA ALA A 216 -12.52 -11.25 -5.17
C ALA A 216 -13.63 -12.23 -5.57
N ALA A 217 -13.71 -12.56 -6.87
CA ALA A 217 -14.70 -13.49 -7.39
C ALA A 217 -14.51 -14.91 -6.82
N ALA A 218 -13.27 -15.42 -6.84
CA ALA A 218 -12.94 -16.71 -6.26
C ALA A 218 -13.27 -16.75 -4.77
N LEU A 219 -13.00 -15.66 -4.04
CA LEU A 219 -13.20 -15.56 -2.59
C LEU A 219 -14.66 -15.31 -2.18
N GLY A 220 -15.56 -14.99 -3.12
CA GLY A 220 -16.93 -14.62 -2.81
C GLY A 220 -17.03 -13.37 -1.93
N LEU A 221 -15.99 -12.51 -1.96
CA LEU A 221 -15.84 -11.37 -1.08
C LEU A 221 -15.43 -10.15 -1.88
N ARG A 222 -16.10 -9.02 -1.65
CA ARG A 222 -15.67 -7.74 -2.22
C ARG A 222 -14.39 -7.28 -1.53
N LEU A 223 -13.30 -7.20 -2.29
CA LEU A 223 -11.99 -6.76 -1.84
C LEU A 223 -11.61 -5.48 -2.59
N PRO A 224 -11.98 -4.28 -2.10
CA PRO A 224 -11.77 -3.04 -2.84
C PRO A 224 -10.33 -2.54 -2.68
N VAL A 225 -9.36 -3.27 -3.25
CA VAL A 225 -7.95 -2.88 -3.30
C VAL A 225 -7.66 -2.27 -4.66
N HIS A 226 -7.15 -1.04 -4.67
CA HIS A 226 -6.91 -0.25 -5.87
C HIS A 226 -5.41 0.06 -6.02
N PRO A 227 -4.86 -0.01 -7.25
CA PRO A 227 -3.49 0.43 -7.51
C PRO A 227 -3.42 1.96 -7.50
N ILE A 228 -2.60 2.51 -6.59
CA ILE A 228 -2.20 3.92 -6.63
C ILE A 228 -0.75 3.99 -7.10
N ARG A 229 -0.51 4.60 -8.26
CA ARG A 229 0.85 4.76 -8.77
C ARG A 229 1.58 5.79 -7.93
N GLY A 230 2.69 5.36 -7.35
CA GLY A 230 3.68 6.23 -6.72
C GLY A 230 4.91 6.35 -7.58
N GLN A 231 5.21 7.56 -8.08
CA GLN A 231 6.43 7.81 -8.86
C GLN A 231 7.46 8.49 -7.96
N ILE A 232 8.70 8.02 -8.02
CA ILE A 232 9.81 8.52 -7.20
C ILE A 232 11.08 8.63 -8.03
N CYS A 233 12.03 9.42 -7.55
CA CYS A 233 13.33 9.58 -8.17
C CYS A 233 14.44 9.54 -7.13
N ALA A 234 15.69 9.40 -7.58
CA ALA A 234 16.84 9.45 -6.70
C ALA A 234 17.95 10.29 -7.29
N TYR A 235 18.58 11.08 -6.43
CA TYR A 235 19.78 11.86 -6.73
C TYR A 235 21.01 11.12 -6.20
N ARG A 236 22.16 11.33 -6.83
CA ARG A 236 23.44 10.94 -6.23
C ARG A 236 23.83 11.96 -5.18
N MET A 237 24.30 11.49 -4.03
CA MET A 237 24.69 12.32 -2.91
C MET A 237 25.85 11.67 -2.16
N THR A 238 26.76 12.47 -1.62
CA THR A 238 27.77 11.96 -0.69
C THR A 238 27.08 11.42 0.57
N PRO A 239 27.35 10.18 0.99
CA PRO A 239 26.75 9.63 2.21
C PRO A 239 26.99 10.50 3.45
N GLY A 240 25.97 10.64 4.29
CA GLY A 240 25.95 11.45 5.51
C GLY A 240 25.67 12.94 5.28
N THR A 241 25.27 13.37 4.08
CA THR A 241 24.97 14.78 3.78
C THR A 241 23.65 15.19 4.44
N ILE A 242 22.61 14.39 4.26
CA ILE A 242 21.29 14.54 4.86
C ILE A 242 21.17 13.55 6.00
N ARG A 243 20.99 14.06 7.22
CA ARG A 243 21.09 13.25 8.45
C ARG A 243 19.76 12.62 8.85
N HIS A 244 18.65 13.25 8.50
CA HIS A 244 17.30 12.83 8.88
C HIS A 244 16.43 12.52 7.66
N MET A 245 15.39 11.71 7.83
CA MET A 245 14.32 11.68 6.82
C MET A 245 13.60 13.03 6.82
N LEU A 246 13.49 13.65 5.65
CA LEU A 246 12.83 14.95 5.51
C LEU A 246 11.45 14.74 4.93
N PHE A 247 10.43 15.35 5.52
CA PHE A 247 9.05 15.31 5.03
C PHE A 247 8.51 16.72 4.87
N SER A 248 7.83 16.98 3.77
CA SER A 248 7.06 18.21 3.53
C SER A 248 5.68 17.85 3.00
N SER A 249 4.82 18.85 2.84
CA SER A 249 3.52 18.68 2.18
C SER A 249 3.64 18.29 0.69
N GLN A 250 4.83 18.41 0.08
CA GLN A 250 5.03 18.20 -1.35
C GLN A 250 5.81 16.92 -1.69
N ALA A 251 6.76 16.54 -0.84
CA ALA A 251 7.62 15.37 -1.02
C ALA A 251 8.34 15.00 0.30
N TYR A 252 9.00 13.85 0.28
CA TYR A 252 9.94 13.37 1.27
C TYR A 252 11.31 13.12 0.63
N TRP A 253 12.37 13.17 1.44
CA TRP A 253 13.73 12.85 1.05
C TRP A 253 14.35 11.91 2.07
N VAL A 254 14.94 10.82 1.59
CA VAL A 254 15.56 9.80 2.43
C VAL A 254 16.90 9.42 1.85
N GLU A 255 17.97 9.76 2.55
CA GLU A 255 19.30 9.35 2.15
C GLU A 255 19.53 7.87 2.46
N LYS A 256 20.22 7.18 1.56
CA LYS A 256 20.58 5.77 1.67
C LYS A 256 22.10 5.65 1.71
N ALA A 257 22.60 4.62 2.40
CA ALA A 257 24.03 4.43 2.60
C ALA A 257 24.79 4.13 1.29
N ASN A 258 24.07 3.80 0.21
CA ASN A 258 24.62 3.62 -1.13
C ASN A 258 24.89 4.96 -1.87
N GLY A 259 24.82 6.11 -1.19
CA GLY A 259 25.07 7.41 -1.80
C GLY A 259 23.93 7.92 -2.68
N THR A 260 22.70 7.51 -2.38
CA THR A 260 21.51 8.02 -3.07
C THR A 260 20.59 8.77 -2.10
N LEU A 261 19.99 9.86 -2.59
CA LEU A 261 18.91 10.56 -1.91
C LEU A 261 17.61 10.25 -2.65
N VAL A 262 16.78 9.41 -2.08
CA VAL A 262 15.47 9.06 -2.64
C VAL A 262 14.49 10.20 -2.37
N CYS A 263 13.91 10.76 -3.42
CA CYS A 263 12.88 11.80 -3.38
C CYS A 263 11.55 11.21 -3.87
N GLY A 264 10.51 11.34 -3.05
CA GLY A 264 9.20 10.83 -3.42
C GLY A 264 8.06 11.51 -2.66
N ALA A 265 6.80 11.23 -2.95
CA ALA A 265 6.35 10.64 -4.19
C ALA A 265 5.30 11.55 -4.83
N SER A 266 5.15 11.46 -6.15
CA SER A 266 3.88 11.80 -6.76
C SER A 266 2.89 10.67 -6.52
N GLU A 267 1.60 10.98 -6.65
CA GLU A 267 0.53 9.99 -6.58
C GLU A 267 -0.49 10.26 -7.68
N ASP A 268 -0.89 9.22 -8.39
CA ASP A 268 -1.94 9.29 -9.40
C ASP A 268 -2.66 7.94 -9.60
N VAL A 269 -3.91 8.01 -10.07
CA VAL A 269 -4.72 6.84 -10.42
C VAL A 269 -4.48 6.52 -11.89
N ALA A 270 -3.66 5.51 -12.16
CA ALA A 270 -3.28 5.10 -13.51
C ALA A 270 -3.61 3.63 -13.81
N GLY A 271 -4.47 3.01 -13.00
CA GLY A 271 -4.67 1.56 -13.03
C GLY A 271 -3.36 0.84 -12.74
N TYR A 272 -3.02 -0.14 -13.57
CA TYR A 272 -1.81 -0.95 -13.43
C TYR A 272 -0.60 -0.42 -14.23
N ASP A 273 -0.67 0.78 -14.81
CA ASP A 273 0.44 1.37 -15.56
C ASP A 273 1.56 1.84 -14.63
N THR A 274 2.76 1.25 -14.74
CA THR A 274 3.95 1.59 -13.94
C THR A 274 4.93 2.53 -14.64
N ARG A 275 4.58 3.08 -15.81
CA ARG A 275 5.46 4.03 -16.50
C ARG A 275 5.61 5.33 -15.71
N VAL A 276 6.83 5.85 -15.73
CA VAL A 276 7.14 7.17 -15.20
C VAL A 276 6.68 8.24 -16.19
N THR A 277 6.11 9.31 -15.67
CA THR A 277 5.62 10.46 -16.44
C THR A 277 6.41 11.72 -16.09
N ALA A 278 6.61 12.61 -17.07
CA ALA A 278 7.22 13.92 -16.83
C ALA A 278 6.44 14.69 -15.75
N ARG A 279 5.11 14.79 -15.90
CA ARG A 279 4.23 15.46 -14.93
C ARG A 279 4.43 14.97 -13.49
N GLY A 280 4.57 13.66 -13.26
CA GLY A 280 4.76 13.08 -11.93
C GLY A 280 6.11 13.45 -11.32
N ILE A 281 7.20 13.30 -12.08
CA ILE A 281 8.56 13.54 -11.61
C ILE A 281 8.90 15.03 -11.54
N ASP A 282 8.45 15.85 -12.49
CA ASP A 282 8.82 17.26 -12.57
C ASP A 282 8.39 18.03 -11.31
N ARG A 283 7.29 17.61 -10.66
CA ARG A 283 6.91 18.18 -9.36
C ARG A 283 8.01 17.94 -8.31
N LEU A 284 8.50 16.72 -8.20
CA LEU A 284 9.55 16.31 -7.26
C LEU A 284 10.87 17.02 -7.56
N VAL A 285 11.22 17.12 -8.84
CA VAL A 285 12.43 17.83 -9.31
C VAL A 285 12.35 19.32 -8.97
N ARG A 286 11.20 19.97 -9.19
CA ARG A 286 11.02 21.40 -8.90
C ARG A 286 11.06 21.75 -7.42
N VAL A 287 10.53 20.91 -6.53
CA VAL A 287 10.51 21.21 -5.09
C VAL A 287 11.86 20.93 -4.41
N THR A 288 12.60 19.92 -4.88
CA THR A 288 13.87 19.50 -4.25
C THR A 288 14.86 20.66 -3.99
N PRO A 289 15.21 21.52 -4.96
CA PRO A 289 16.19 22.59 -4.72
C PRO A 289 15.69 23.69 -3.76
N ARG A 290 14.37 23.80 -3.52
CA ARG A 290 13.85 24.74 -2.51
C ARG A 290 14.24 24.33 -1.10
N LEU A 291 14.33 23.02 -0.85
CA LEU A 291 14.70 22.46 0.45
C LEU A 291 16.18 22.08 0.51
N LEU A 292 16.79 21.70 -0.61
CA LEU A 292 18.17 21.26 -0.71
C LEU A 292 18.87 22.04 -1.83
N PRO A 293 19.29 23.30 -1.59
CA PRO A 293 19.85 24.19 -2.61
C PRO A 293 21.06 23.62 -3.35
N GLN A 294 21.83 22.75 -2.70
CA GLN A 294 22.95 22.02 -3.31
C GLN A 294 22.56 21.08 -4.46
N LEU A 295 21.26 20.82 -4.65
CA LEU A 295 20.70 20.07 -5.77
C LEU A 295 20.09 20.96 -6.87
N GLU A 296 20.34 22.27 -6.83
CA GLU A 296 19.93 23.17 -7.91
C GLU A 296 20.56 22.74 -9.25
N GLY A 297 19.71 22.60 -10.27
CA GLY A 297 20.12 22.10 -11.59
C GLY A 297 20.49 20.61 -11.65
N ALA A 298 20.43 19.87 -10.54
CA ALA A 298 20.73 18.45 -10.54
C ALA A 298 19.60 17.64 -11.18
N GLU A 299 19.98 16.72 -12.06
CA GLU A 299 19.04 15.73 -12.63
C GLU A 299 19.02 14.45 -11.78
N PRO A 300 17.85 13.85 -11.53
CA PRO A 300 17.79 12.56 -10.85
C PRO A 300 18.51 11.47 -11.67
N ALA A 301 19.37 10.70 -11.01
CA ALA A 301 20.07 9.57 -11.60
C ALA A 301 19.13 8.39 -11.91
N HIS A 302 18.05 8.25 -11.14
CA HIS A 302 17.05 7.20 -11.32
C HIS A 302 15.64 7.76 -11.16
N ARG A 303 14.69 7.19 -11.90
CA ARG A 303 13.26 7.51 -11.85
C ARG A 303 12.49 6.20 -12.04
N TRP A 304 11.52 5.93 -11.18
CA TRP A 304 10.72 4.70 -11.24
C TRP A 304 9.35 4.90 -10.61
N ALA A 305 8.47 3.91 -10.77
CA ALA A 305 7.17 3.91 -10.12
C ALA A 305 6.81 2.54 -9.56
N GLY A 306 5.92 2.52 -8.57
CA GLY A 306 5.32 1.31 -8.01
C GLY A 306 3.84 1.50 -7.71
N LEU A 307 3.09 0.39 -7.65
CA LEU A 307 1.64 0.42 -7.43
C LEU A 307 1.31 0.10 -5.97
N ARG A 308 1.00 1.14 -5.19
CA ARG A 308 0.60 0.98 -3.79
C ARG A 308 -0.79 0.34 -3.70
N PRO A 309 -0.99 -0.71 -2.89
CA PRO A 309 -2.28 -1.36 -2.75
C PRO A 309 -3.16 -0.61 -1.75
N ALA A 310 -3.99 0.33 -2.23
CA ALA A 310 -4.85 1.12 -1.36
C ALA A 310 -6.23 0.48 -1.21
N THR A 311 -6.69 0.32 0.03
CA THR A 311 -8.10 0.08 0.31
C THR A 311 -8.86 1.40 0.39
N VAL A 312 -10.18 1.36 0.25
CA VAL A 312 -11.04 2.56 0.29
C VAL A 312 -11.01 3.29 1.63
N ASP A 313 -10.71 2.61 2.73
CA ASP A 313 -10.57 3.18 4.08
C ASP A 313 -9.11 3.38 4.50
N GLY A 314 -8.15 3.10 3.62
CA GLY A 314 -6.72 3.24 3.88
C GLY A 314 -6.11 2.19 4.83
N ARG A 315 -6.90 1.22 5.31
CA ARG A 315 -6.46 0.19 6.28
C ARG A 315 -6.24 -1.16 5.59
N PRO A 316 -5.26 -1.98 6.02
CA PRO A 316 -5.02 -3.29 5.41
C PRO A 316 -6.19 -4.26 5.61
N LEU A 317 -6.21 -5.32 4.80
CA LEU A 317 -7.08 -6.48 4.93
C LEU A 317 -6.25 -7.61 5.53
N LEU A 318 -6.52 -7.96 6.80
CA LEU A 318 -5.77 -8.95 7.58
C LEU A 318 -6.73 -9.98 8.18
N GLY A 319 -6.54 -11.25 7.83
CA GLY A 319 -7.20 -12.38 8.48
C GLY A 319 -8.06 -13.26 7.57
N PRO A 320 -8.92 -14.12 8.14
CA PRO A 320 -9.68 -15.10 7.38
C PRO A 320 -10.78 -14.47 6.52
N VAL A 321 -11.07 -15.10 5.38
CA VAL A 321 -12.21 -14.78 4.55
C VAL A 321 -13.49 -15.33 5.21
N PRO A 322 -14.54 -14.51 5.42
CA PRO A 322 -15.80 -15.00 6.00
C PRO A 322 -16.37 -16.18 5.20
N GLY A 323 -16.74 -17.25 5.89
CA GLY A 323 -17.25 -18.48 5.27
C GLY A 323 -16.19 -19.37 4.60
N ARG A 324 -14.92 -18.95 4.54
CA ARG A 324 -13.79 -19.73 3.99
C ARG A 324 -12.58 -19.70 4.94
N PRO A 325 -12.61 -20.39 6.09
CA PRO A 325 -11.56 -20.31 7.12
C PRO A 325 -10.18 -20.87 6.72
N ARG A 326 -10.11 -21.56 5.57
CA ARG A 326 -8.86 -22.02 4.95
C ARG A 326 -8.19 -20.94 4.11
N VAL A 327 -8.86 -19.83 3.84
CA VAL A 327 -8.33 -18.74 3.03
C VAL A 327 -8.21 -17.47 3.87
N LEU A 328 -7.00 -16.91 3.90
CA LEU A 328 -6.67 -15.67 4.58
C LEU A 328 -6.24 -14.61 3.57
N VAL A 329 -6.37 -13.35 3.95
CA VAL A 329 -5.86 -12.19 3.19
C VAL A 329 -4.89 -11.41 4.07
N ALA A 330 -3.78 -10.99 3.48
CA ALA A 330 -2.85 -10.02 4.04
C ALA A 330 -2.41 -9.05 2.93
N ALA A 331 -3.19 -8.01 2.70
CA ALA A 331 -2.96 -7.05 1.61
C ALA A 331 -3.51 -5.66 1.96
N GLY A 332 -3.37 -4.69 1.03
CA GLY A 332 -3.98 -3.37 1.21
C GLY A 332 -3.19 -2.40 2.10
N HIS A 333 -1.90 -2.66 2.34
CA HIS A 333 -1.06 -1.85 3.23
C HIS A 333 -0.67 -0.46 2.69
N TYR A 334 -1.13 -0.10 1.49
CA TYR A 334 -0.88 1.19 0.83
C TYR A 334 0.57 1.70 0.98
N ARG A 335 0.80 2.76 1.77
CA ARG A 335 2.10 3.40 1.98
C ARG A 335 2.95 2.72 3.06
N ASN A 336 2.36 1.87 3.88
CA ASN A 336 2.97 1.29 5.09
C ASN A 336 3.35 -0.19 4.97
N GLY A 337 3.35 -0.77 3.76
CA GLY A 337 3.66 -2.19 3.57
C GLY A 337 5.05 -2.63 4.05
N ILE A 338 6.06 -1.75 3.92
CA ILE A 338 7.38 -2.02 4.51
C ILE A 338 7.25 -2.00 6.03
N LEU A 339 6.78 -0.90 6.61
CA LEU A 339 6.61 -0.74 8.06
C LEU A 339 5.78 -1.86 8.71
N LEU A 340 4.73 -2.35 8.06
CA LEU A 340 3.80 -3.32 8.63
C LEU A 340 4.20 -4.78 8.44
N ALA A 341 5.28 -5.07 7.69
CA ALA A 341 5.66 -6.44 7.40
C ALA A 341 5.89 -7.32 8.65
N PRO A 342 6.64 -6.88 9.69
CA PRO A 342 6.82 -7.67 10.91
C PRO A 342 5.51 -7.98 11.65
N ALA A 343 4.70 -6.95 11.96
CA ALA A 343 3.45 -7.16 12.69
C ALA A 343 2.43 -7.98 11.88
N THR A 344 2.38 -7.79 10.56
CA THR A 344 1.51 -8.59 9.68
C THR A 344 1.94 -10.05 9.69
N ALA A 345 3.23 -10.33 9.56
CA ALA A 345 3.74 -11.70 9.55
C ALA A 345 3.47 -12.43 10.87
N GLU A 346 3.65 -11.74 12.00
CA GLU A 346 3.34 -12.29 13.32
C GLU A 346 1.86 -12.60 13.45
N ALA A 347 0.99 -11.62 13.17
CA ALA A 347 -0.45 -11.77 13.32
C ALA A 347 -1.02 -12.88 12.42
N ILE A 348 -0.52 -13.00 11.18
CA ILE A 348 -0.90 -14.10 10.29
C ILE A 348 -0.39 -15.44 10.81
N ALA A 349 0.83 -15.51 11.34
CA ALA A 349 1.36 -16.74 11.92
C ALA A 349 0.53 -17.21 13.13
N GLU A 350 0.11 -16.28 14.01
CA GLU A 350 -0.80 -16.58 15.13
C GLU A 350 -2.17 -17.09 14.63
N LEU A 351 -2.75 -16.46 13.60
CA LEU A 351 -4.01 -16.92 13.01
C LEU A 351 -3.90 -18.30 12.35
N LEU A 352 -2.75 -18.62 11.74
CA LEU A 352 -2.50 -19.96 11.19
C LEU A 352 -2.46 -21.02 12.30
N GLU A 353 -1.94 -20.67 13.47
CA GLU A 353 -1.91 -21.50 14.68
C GLU A 353 -3.25 -21.52 15.44
N GLU A 354 -4.30 -20.89 14.90
CA GLU A 354 -5.62 -20.76 15.54
C GLU A 354 -5.55 -20.03 16.90
N ARG A 355 -4.57 -19.12 17.04
CA ARG A 355 -4.40 -18.25 18.21
C ARG A 355 -4.98 -16.87 17.94
N GLU A 356 -5.45 -16.22 19.00
CA GLU A 356 -5.85 -14.82 18.94
C GLU A 356 -4.60 -13.93 18.82
N PRO A 357 -4.55 -13.02 17.83
CA PRO A 357 -3.41 -12.13 17.67
C PRO A 357 -3.24 -11.15 18.83
N ALA A 358 -2.00 -10.76 19.11
CA ALA A 358 -1.70 -9.83 20.22
C ALA A 358 -2.37 -8.46 20.08
N LEU A 359 -2.58 -7.99 18.84
CA LEU A 359 -3.35 -6.78 18.54
C LEU A 359 -4.70 -7.15 17.91
N PRO A 360 -5.81 -6.52 18.33
CA PRO A 360 -7.12 -6.74 17.72
C PRO A 360 -7.11 -6.45 16.22
N LEU A 361 -7.59 -7.41 15.42
CA LEU A 361 -7.65 -7.28 13.95
C LEU A 361 -9.04 -6.97 13.41
N ALA A 362 -10.02 -6.69 14.27
CA ALA A 362 -11.42 -6.48 13.86
C ALA A 362 -11.55 -5.38 12.80
N ASP A 363 -10.85 -4.27 12.99
CA ASP A 363 -10.81 -3.12 12.07
C ASP A 363 -10.08 -3.42 10.75
N PHE A 364 -9.33 -4.52 10.69
CA PHE A 364 -8.58 -4.96 9.52
C PHE A 364 -9.20 -6.19 8.85
N ALA A 365 -10.28 -6.75 9.39
CA ALA A 365 -10.89 -7.97 8.87
C ALA A 365 -11.32 -7.81 7.39
N PRO A 366 -11.05 -8.79 6.51
CA PRO A 366 -11.45 -8.71 5.10
C PRO A 366 -12.96 -8.55 4.91
N GLY A 367 -13.75 -9.15 5.81
CA GLY A 367 -15.21 -9.10 5.80
C GLY A 367 -15.84 -7.73 6.07
N ARG A 368 -15.07 -6.73 6.51
CA ARG A 368 -15.63 -5.41 6.89
C ARG A 368 -16.31 -4.69 5.72
N PHE A 369 -15.91 -5.00 4.49
CA PHE A 369 -16.51 -4.44 3.27
C PHE A 369 -17.70 -5.23 2.72
N ALA A 370 -18.06 -6.36 3.34
CA ALA A 370 -19.16 -7.22 2.88
C ALA A 370 -20.55 -6.59 3.16
N ARG A 371 -20.67 -5.69 4.15
CA ARG A 371 -21.96 -5.10 4.59
C ARG A 371 -22.54 -4.01 3.68
N GLY A 372 -22.04 -3.83 2.45
CA GLY A 372 -22.55 -2.84 1.49
C GLY A 372 -23.34 -3.41 0.31
N ALA A 373 -23.59 -4.72 0.26
CA ALA A 373 -24.17 -5.41 -0.91
C ALA A 373 -25.71 -5.55 -0.89
N SER A 374 -26.42 -4.81 -0.04
CA SER A 374 -27.89 -4.82 0.00
C SER A 374 -28.48 -3.45 -0.33
N SER A 375 -28.51 -3.08 -1.61
CA SER A 375 -29.56 -2.25 -2.24
C SER A 375 -29.14 -1.75 -3.63
N PHE A 376 -28.89 -2.65 -4.58
CA PHE A 376 -29.01 -2.33 -6.01
C PHE A 376 -29.53 -3.55 -6.76
N THR A 377 -30.72 -4.01 -6.38
CA THR A 377 -31.55 -4.77 -7.32
C THR A 377 -32.21 -3.75 -8.24
N HIS A 378 -31.76 -3.72 -9.49
CA HIS A 378 -32.53 -3.16 -10.60
C HIS A 378 -33.90 -3.85 -10.60
N GLY A 379 -34.93 -3.13 -10.19
CA GLY A 379 -36.31 -3.52 -10.42
C GLY A 379 -36.58 -3.45 -11.91
N ALA A 380 -36.39 -4.57 -12.61
CA ALA A 380 -37.01 -4.80 -13.90
C ALA A 380 -38.52 -4.94 -13.66
N SER A 381 -39.24 -3.83 -13.71
CA SER A 381 -40.69 -3.83 -13.76
C SER A 381 -41.12 -4.28 -15.15
N SER A 382 -41.52 -5.55 -15.25
CA SER A 382 -42.27 -6.10 -16.37
C SER A 382 -43.61 -5.38 -16.51
N ALA A 383 -43.76 -4.53 -17.53
CA ALA A 383 -45.05 -4.02 -17.94
C ALA A 383 -45.83 -5.13 -18.67
N GLN A 384 -46.83 -5.69 -17.99
CA GLN A 384 -47.87 -6.49 -18.62
C GLN A 384 -48.72 -5.60 -19.54
N ALA A 385 -48.85 -5.98 -20.80
CA ALA A 385 -49.82 -5.41 -21.72
C ALA A 385 -51.23 -5.92 -21.36
N PRO A 386 -52.26 -5.06 -21.28
CA PRO A 386 -53.63 -5.52 -21.28
C PRO A 386 -54.15 -5.64 -22.71
N SER A 387 -54.75 -6.80 -22.97
CA SER A 387 -55.51 -7.19 -24.14
C SER A 387 -56.81 -6.38 -24.30
N GLY A 388 -57.08 -5.96 -25.53
CA GLY A 388 -58.38 -6.11 -26.22
C GLY A 388 -59.61 -5.34 -25.69
N GLY A 389 -60.17 -4.49 -26.56
CA GLY A 389 -61.56 -4.05 -26.44
C GLY A 389 -61.87 -2.78 -27.26
N ALA A 390 -62.22 -2.94 -28.54
CA ALA A 390 -63.02 -1.93 -29.25
C ALA A 390 -64.48 -2.06 -28.82
N PRO A 391 -65.26 -0.96 -28.80
CA PRO A 391 -66.17 -0.78 -29.93
C PRO A 391 -66.46 0.68 -30.34
N SER A 392 -66.76 0.84 -31.64
CA SER A 392 -67.71 1.73 -32.33
C SER A 392 -68.15 3.08 -31.73
N GLY A 393 -68.14 4.13 -32.56
CA GLY A 393 -69.02 5.29 -32.41
C GLY A 393 -68.62 6.47 -33.32
N GLU A 394 -69.50 6.83 -34.24
CA GLU A 394 -69.37 7.86 -35.28
C GLU A 394 -69.33 9.33 -34.77
N VAL A 395 -69.06 10.23 -35.73
CA VAL A 395 -69.62 11.59 -35.94
C VAL A 395 -68.61 12.76 -35.83
N SER A 396 -68.27 13.31 -37.02
CA SER A 396 -68.34 14.73 -37.46
C SER A 396 -67.80 15.85 -36.53
N SER A 397 -67.11 16.92 -36.93
CA SER A 397 -66.91 17.65 -38.19
C SER A 397 -65.96 18.84 -37.94
N ALA A 398 -65.41 19.38 -39.04
CA ALA A 398 -65.09 20.80 -39.29
C ALA A 398 -63.97 21.51 -38.50
N HIS A 399 -62.87 21.88 -39.16
CA HIS A 399 -62.66 23.15 -39.92
C HIS A 399 -61.14 23.33 -40.19
N ALA A 400 -60.74 23.37 -41.46
CA ALA A 400 -60.29 24.57 -42.22
C ALA A 400 -58.91 25.11 -41.79
N SER A 401 -57.87 24.84 -42.60
CA SER A 401 -57.18 25.81 -43.51
C SER A 401 -56.26 26.77 -42.74
N SER A 402 -54.98 27.00 -43.07
CA SER A 402 -54.39 27.29 -44.38
C SER A 402 -52.89 27.58 -44.21
N GLY A 403 -52.10 27.36 -45.26
CA GLY A 403 -50.98 28.21 -45.67
C GLY A 403 -49.68 28.02 -44.89
N ASP A 404 -48.71 27.23 -45.34
CA ASP A 404 -47.81 27.40 -46.50
C ASP A 404 -46.50 28.16 -46.14
N ALA A 405 -45.39 27.56 -46.62
CA ALA A 405 -44.04 28.07 -46.95
C ALA A 405 -43.42 29.25 -46.16
N SER A 406 -42.12 29.40 -45.99
CA SER A 406 -40.87 28.67 -46.26
C SER A 406 -39.74 29.58 -45.74
N SER A 407 -38.52 29.06 -45.56
CA SER A 407 -37.19 29.75 -45.66
C SER A 407 -37.03 31.21 -45.20
N GLY A 408 -36.02 31.62 -44.43
CA GLY A 408 -34.73 31.04 -44.09
C GLY A 408 -33.76 32.17 -43.68
N ARG A 409 -32.68 31.76 -43.00
CA ARG A 409 -31.33 32.38 -42.92
C ARG A 409 -31.11 33.81 -42.39
N HIS A 410 -30.23 33.84 -41.38
CA HIS A 410 -29.00 34.65 -41.19
C HIS A 410 -28.99 35.81 -40.18
N GLY A 411 -27.86 35.85 -39.45
CA GLY A 411 -27.30 36.96 -38.65
C GLY A 411 -27.70 36.88 -37.18
N VAL A 412 -26.80 36.87 -36.19
CA VAL A 412 -25.40 37.35 -36.09
C VAL A 412 -24.64 36.45 -35.11
#